data_AF-A0A2I0L0B5-F1
#
_entry.id   AF-A0A2I0L0B5-F1
#
_cell.length_a   1.000
_cell.length_b   1.000
_cell.length_c   1.000
_cell.angle_alpha   90.00
_cell.angle_beta   90.00
_cell.angle_gamma   90.00
#
_symmetry.space_group_name_H-M   'P 1'
#
loop_
_entity.id
_entity.type
_entity.pdbx_description
1 polymer ?
#
loop_
_entity_poly.entity_id
_entity_poly.type
_entity_poly.pdbx_seq_one_letter_code
_entity_poly.pdbx_strand_id
1 'polypeptide(L)' 'VKLWDLANNQPSCVASRSPKLGALFSVSFSEDSPFLLAMGGSKGILEIWDTLSDTAVSQRFGKYRK' A
#
# COMPACT_ATOMS: atom_id res chain seq x y z
N VAL A 1 -6.60 -0.17 -4.61
CA VAL A 1 -5.99 0.47 -3.42
C VAL A 1 -5.03 1.55 -3.89
N LYS A 2 -5.04 2.71 -3.24
CA LYS A 2 -4.16 3.84 -3.54
C LYS A 2 -3.39 4.21 -2.29
N LEU A 3 -2.12 4.57 -2.46
CA LEU A 3 -1.30 5.17 -1.40
C LEU A 3 -1.18 6.66 -1.66
N TRP A 4 -1.27 7.43 -0.57
CA TRP A 4 -1.24 8.88 -0.60
C TRP A 4 -0.14 9.39 0.32
N ASP A 5 0.69 10.30 -0.18
CA ASP A 5 1.55 11.15 0.65
C ASP A 5 0.70 12.35 1.12
N LEU A 6 0.61 12.53 2.43
CA LEU A 6 -0.16 13.59 3.07
C LEU A 6 0.73 14.75 3.58
N ALA A 7 2.02 14.75 3.21
CA ALA A 7 2.93 15.82 3.59
C ALA A 7 2.43 17.20 3.13
N ASN A 8 2.81 18.24 3.88
CA ASN A 8 2.57 19.65 3.53
C ASN A 8 1.09 20.01 3.30
N ASN A 9 0.15 19.29 3.92
CA ASN A 9 -1.29 19.48 3.73
C ASN A 9 -1.73 19.38 2.25
N GLN A 10 -0.97 18.69 1.41
CA GLN A 10 -1.30 18.49 0.01
C GLN A 10 -1.27 16.99 -0.33
N PRO A 11 -2.42 16.30 -0.24
CA PRO A 11 -2.52 14.89 -0.57
C PRO A 11 -2.10 14.62 -2.03
N SER A 12 -1.12 13.76 -2.22
CA SER A 12 -0.68 13.32 -3.55
C SER A 12 -0.69 11.80 -3.64
N CYS A 13 -1.29 11.25 -4.70
CA CYS A 13 -1.34 9.81 -4.92
C CYS A 13 0.03 9.33 -5.41
N VAL A 14 0.72 8.51 -4.63
CA VAL A 14 2.09 8.03 -4.93
C VAL A 14 2.12 6.65 -5.57
N ALA A 15 1.09 5.83 -5.34
CA ALA A 15 0.91 4.55 -6.00
C ALA A 15 -0.57 4.18 -6.11
N SER A 16 -0.92 3.45 -7.16
CA SER A 16 -2.29 2.98 -7.39
C SER A 16 -2.24 1.57 -7.94
N ARG A 17 -2.86 0.63 -7.22
CA ARG A 17 -2.92 -0.78 -7.60
C ARG A 17 -4.37 -1.26 -7.66
N SER A 18 -4.66 -2.11 -8.64
CA SER A 18 -5.96 -2.76 -8.80
C SER A 18 -5.83 -4.26 -8.53
N PRO A 19 -5.81 -4.68 -7.26
CA PRO A 19 -5.70 -6.09 -6.90
C PRO A 19 -6.94 -6.87 -7.37
N LYS A 20 -6.75 -8.14 -7.73
CA LYS A 20 -7.82 -8.97 -8.32
C LYS A 20 -8.76 -9.57 -7.26
N LEU A 21 -9.01 -8.85 -6.17
CA LEU A 21 -9.71 -9.32 -4.96
C LEU A 21 -11.25 -9.14 -4.99
N GLY A 22 -11.80 -8.54 -6.04
CA GLY A 22 -13.21 -8.12 -6.06
C GLY A 22 -13.41 -6.83 -5.27
N ALA A 23 -14.56 -6.69 -4.60
CA ALA A 23 -14.79 -5.55 -3.71
C ALA A 23 -13.86 -5.65 -2.51
N LEU A 24 -13.11 -4.59 -2.22
CA LEU A 24 -12.17 -4.55 -1.11
C LEU A 24 -12.90 -4.15 0.17
N PHE A 25 -12.67 -4.90 1.26
CA PHE A 25 -13.33 -4.65 2.54
C PHE A 25 -12.36 -4.37 3.68
N SER A 26 -11.12 -4.85 3.58
CA SER A 26 -10.13 -4.68 4.64
C SER A 26 -8.73 -4.52 4.08
N VAL A 27 -7.94 -3.67 4.74
CA VAL A 27 -6.51 -3.47 4.50
C VAL A 27 -5.81 -3.27 5.84
N SER A 28 -4.58 -3.80 5.98
CA SER A 28 -3.75 -3.58 7.17
C SER A 28 -2.28 -3.58 6.80
N PHE A 29 -1.52 -2.62 7.33
CA PHE A 29 -0.06 -2.69 7.28
C PHE A 29 0.46 -3.68 8.31
N SER A 30 1.64 -4.27 8.04
CA SER A 30 2.37 -5.06 9.02
C SER A 30 3.11 -4.15 10.02
N GLU A 31 3.04 -4.49 11.31
CA GLU A 31 3.78 -3.78 12.36
C GLU A 31 5.30 -4.08 12.30
N ASP A 32 5.66 -5.30 11.93
CA ASP A 32 7.05 -5.74 11.79
C ASP A 32 7.71 -5.22 10.51
N SER A 33 6.93 -5.13 9.43
CA SER A 33 7.39 -4.73 8.10
C SER A 33 6.53 -3.60 7.53
N PRO A 34 6.86 -2.32 7.81
CA PRO A 34 5.97 -1.17 7.59
C PRO A 34 5.60 -0.91 6.12
N PHE A 35 6.28 -1.54 5.18
CA PHE A 35 6.00 -1.43 3.74
C PHE A 35 5.20 -2.60 3.18
N LEU A 36 4.85 -3.59 4.00
CA LEU A 36 3.96 -4.68 3.62
C LEU A 36 2.51 -4.33 3.98
N LEU A 37 1.64 -4.38 2.98
CA LEU A 37 0.20 -4.19 3.12
C LEU A 37 -0.54 -5.48 2.80
N ALA A 38 -1.32 -5.98 3.75
CA ALA A 38 -2.29 -7.04 3.53
C ALA A 38 -3.62 -6.47 3.06
N MET A 39 -4.27 -7.13 2.11
CA MET A 39 -5.54 -6.70 1.54
C MET A 39 -6.49 -7.89 1.38
N GLY A 40 -7.75 -7.70 1.75
CA GLY A 40 -8.81 -8.70 1.64
C GLY A 40 -10.06 -8.16 0.96
N GLY A 41 -10.67 -9.01 0.12
CA GLY A 41 -11.87 -8.64 -0.63
C GLY A 41 -12.89 -9.77 -0.79
N SER A 42 -13.97 -9.46 -1.50
CA SER A 42 -15.17 -10.30 -1.65
C SER A 42 -14.92 -11.67 -2.28
N LYS A 43 -13.78 -11.89 -2.92
CA LYS A 43 -13.42 -13.20 -3.47
C LYS A 43 -12.89 -14.19 -2.43
N GLY A 44 -12.76 -13.78 -1.17
CA GLY A 44 -12.24 -14.66 -0.09
C GLY A 44 -10.74 -14.97 -0.21
N ILE A 45 -10.00 -14.15 -0.97
CA ILE A 45 -8.56 -14.28 -1.17
C ILE A 45 -7.88 -13.10 -0.47
N LEU A 46 -6.66 -13.33 0.04
CA LEU A 46 -5.77 -12.30 0.56
C LEU A 46 -4.64 -12.04 -0.43
N GLU A 47 -4.28 -10.77 -0.61
CA GLU A 47 -3.11 -10.35 -1.39
C GLU A 47 -2.20 -9.51 -0.51
N ILE A 48 -0.89 -9.78 -0.57
CA ILE A 48 0.13 -8.98 0.09
C ILE A 48 0.79 -8.08 -0.96
N TRP A 49 0.96 -6.81 -0.61
CA TRP A 49 1.66 -5.83 -1.42
C TRP A 49 2.87 -5.30 -0.69
N ASP A 50 4.05 -5.55 -1.25
CA ASP A 50 5.25 -4.79 -0.93
C ASP A 50 5.19 -3.44 -1.64
N THR A 51 4.92 -2.40 -0.87
CA THR A 51 4.75 -1.03 -1.38
C THR A 51 6.07 -0.43 -1.87
N LEU A 52 7.24 -0.95 -1.46
CA LEU A 52 8.55 -0.52 -1.98
C LEU A 52 8.83 -1.04 -3.40
N SER A 53 8.03 -1.98 -3.90
CA SER A 53 8.11 -2.39 -5.31
C SER A 53 7.71 -1.27 -6.28
N ASP A 54 6.96 -0.26 -5.81
CA ASP A 54 6.63 0.92 -6.57
C ASP A 54 7.74 1.98 -6.46
N THR A 55 8.35 2.35 -7.60
CA THR A 55 9.48 3.27 -7.65
C THR A 55 9.21 4.62 -6.96
N ALA A 56 8.01 5.17 -7.12
CA ALA A 56 7.63 6.43 -6.49
C ALA A 56 7.59 6.33 -4.95
N VAL A 57 7.09 5.22 -4.42
CA VAL A 57 7.06 4.96 -2.97
C VAL A 57 8.48 4.72 -2.46
N SER A 58 9.28 3.92 -3.17
CA SER A 58 10.67 3.63 -2.82
C SER A 58 11.53 4.90 -2.78
N GLN A 59 11.43 5.77 -3.79
CA GLN A 59 12.16 7.04 -3.82
C GLN A 59 11.74 7.99 -2.70
N ARG A 60 10.44 8.05 -2.38
CA ARG A 60 9.90 9.00 -1.38
C ARG A 60 10.11 8.52 0.06
N PHE A 61 9.93 7.22 0.31
CA PHE A 61 9.83 6.64 1.65
C PHE A 61 10.85 5.53 1.93
N GLY A 62 11.65 5.09 0.96
CA GLY A 62 12.57 3.95 1.12
C GLY A 62 13.60 4.12 2.25
N LYS A 63 13.91 5.35 2.65
CA LYS A 63 14.77 5.64 3.82
C LYS A 63 14.20 5.17 5.16
N TYR A 64 12.90 4.90 5.25
CA TYR A 64 12.24 4.41 6.47
C TYR A 64 12.17 2.87 6.53
N ARG A 65 12.76 2.17 5.57
CA ARG A 65 12.90 0.71 5.62
C ARG A 65 13.80 0.36 6.81
N LYS A 66 13.26 -0.42 7.75
CA LYS A 66 14.04 -1.01 8.85
C LYS A 66 15.02 -2.05 8.31
#